data_AF-A0A8S2PEG9-F1
#
_entry.id   AF-A0A8S2PEG9-F1
#
_cell.length_a   1.000
_cell.length_b   1.000
_cell.length_c   1.000
_cell.angle_alpha   90.00
_cell.angle_beta   90.00
_cell.angle_gamma   90.00
#
_symmetry.space_group_name_H-M   'P 1'
#
loop_
_entity.id
_entity.type
_entity.pdbx_description
1 polymer ?
#
loop_
_entity_poly.entity_id
_entity_poly.type
_entity_poly.pdbx_seq_one_letter_code
_entity_poly.pdbx_strand_id
1 'polypeptide(L)'
;MQLEEYFMRQKTRDFICQNGQNGGDCLITYKYRRSCNCCRLAKCFRVGMKKSFILTDEERESRNKVVAENRLKRGKIPKPQTIVWMQLPKLLSVSPNSAQYLSPLDDGRLSNIFHAYEKTCIAARNTQFPSFPAAKYDSLHDFFNEISLAFPVFVEYFKQIPEFENITMDDRIRLLKNHFCIIVNINEFLMHPETSSNLVATWTNLFGIDVTERLLKRNQLLEAFLYDFILLKLVLIVLVLSSSNSRNIDDVDLDLICDDSLSILSAQNIYIELLWKYILSRTDNEKDAVKFFNKLMMCILYVQNIDMYIDGQICGLTHEIDQLEPLVKNMWPKTDQEDEITDIILTEDIVDNILTEDIVDNILTQDIVDNILTEDLPDINFMEDIIF
;
A
#
# COMPACT_ATOMS: atom_id res chain seq x y z
N MET A 1 30.52 -2.96 9.18
CA MET A 1 30.31 -4.42 9.18
C MET A 1 30.61 -5.13 7.84
N GLN A 2 30.29 -4.59 6.65
CA GLN A 2 30.49 -5.32 5.36
C GLN A 2 31.92 -5.28 4.75
N LEU A 3 32.83 -4.44 5.24
CA LEU A 3 34.20 -4.29 4.70
C LEU A 3 35.20 -5.25 5.36
N GLU A 4 35.15 -5.39 6.68
CA GLU A 4 36.03 -6.28 7.47
C GLU A 4 35.78 -7.75 7.13
N GLU A 5 34.51 -8.15 7.04
CA GLU A 5 34.14 -9.52 6.67
C GLU A 5 34.58 -9.88 5.25
N TYR A 6 34.52 -8.92 4.31
CA TYR A 6 35.04 -9.10 2.96
C TYR A 6 36.56 -9.28 2.96
N PHE A 7 37.29 -8.44 3.72
CA PHE A 7 38.75 -8.47 3.75
C PHE A 7 39.30 -9.77 4.36
N MET A 8 38.75 -10.21 5.50
CA MET A 8 39.14 -11.46 6.18
C MET A 8 38.88 -12.73 5.35
N ARG A 9 38.01 -12.64 4.34
CA ARG A 9 37.65 -13.76 3.44
C ARG A 9 38.43 -13.75 2.13
N GLN A 10 39.27 -12.76 1.85
CA GLN A 10 40.06 -12.78 0.63
C GLN A 10 41.09 -13.93 0.65
N LYS A 11 41.49 -14.39 -0.53
CA LYS A 11 42.72 -15.18 -0.67
C LYS A 11 43.81 -14.20 -1.06
N THR A 12 45.04 -14.40 -0.61
CA THR A 12 46.21 -13.65 -1.09
C THR A 12 46.61 -14.09 -2.51
N ARG A 13 45.62 -14.36 -3.37
CA ARG A 13 45.82 -14.65 -4.79
C ARG A 13 45.87 -13.33 -5.54
N ASP A 14 46.67 -13.29 -6.59
CA ASP A 14 46.77 -12.14 -7.48
C ASP A 14 45.48 -12.04 -8.30
N PHE A 15 44.53 -11.24 -7.81
CA PHE A 15 43.35 -10.89 -8.58
C PHE A 15 43.78 -10.02 -9.76
N ILE A 16 43.52 -10.47 -10.98
CA ILE A 16 43.81 -9.69 -12.18
C ILE A 16 42.60 -8.79 -12.47
N CYS A 17 42.82 -7.49 -12.60
CA CYS A 17 41.78 -6.55 -13.03
C CYS A 17 41.47 -6.77 -14.52
N GLN A 18 40.22 -7.06 -14.86
CA GLN A 18 39.79 -7.32 -16.23
C GLN A 18 39.60 -6.04 -17.07
N ASN A 19 39.51 -4.86 -16.44
CA ASN A 19 39.40 -3.56 -17.14
C ASN A 19 40.77 -3.03 -17.62
N GLY A 20 41.67 -3.95 -17.98
CA GLY A 20 43.11 -3.75 -18.17
C GLY A 20 43.54 -2.95 -19.41
N GLN A 21 42.85 -1.85 -19.73
CA GLN A 21 43.39 -0.83 -20.65
C GLN A 21 43.79 0.47 -19.92
N ASN A 22 43.32 0.72 -18.68
CA ASN A 22 43.61 1.95 -17.92
C ASN A 22 44.22 1.70 -16.52
N GLY A 23 45.27 0.89 -16.40
CA GLY A 23 46.16 0.94 -15.22
C GLY A 23 45.63 0.44 -13.87
N GLY A 24 44.44 -0.17 -13.79
CA GLY A 24 43.98 -0.81 -12.54
C GLY A 24 43.41 0.11 -11.47
N ASP A 25 42.76 1.23 -11.84
CA ASP A 25 42.08 2.15 -10.91
C ASP A 25 40.54 2.15 -11.08
N CYS A 26 39.89 0.99 -10.91
CA CYS A 26 38.42 0.96 -10.92
C CYS A 26 37.85 1.81 -9.77
N LEU A 27 36.82 2.62 -10.06
CA LEU A 27 36.14 3.42 -9.05
C LEU A 27 35.35 2.53 -8.08
N ILE A 28 35.82 2.43 -6.83
CA ILE A 28 35.16 1.64 -5.77
C ILE A 28 34.24 2.54 -4.93
N THR A 29 32.94 2.58 -5.29
CA THR A 29 31.84 3.19 -4.51
C THR A 29 30.91 2.12 -3.91
N TYR A 30 29.91 2.52 -3.10
CA TYR A 30 28.91 1.61 -2.53
C TYR A 30 28.21 0.74 -3.60
N LYS A 31 27.88 1.34 -4.75
CA LYS A 31 27.19 0.70 -5.88
C LYS A 31 28.11 -0.24 -6.68
N TYR A 32 29.38 0.16 -6.91
CA TYR A 32 30.30 -0.54 -7.82
C TYR A 32 31.40 -1.37 -7.14
N ARG A 33 31.45 -1.44 -5.81
CA ARG A 33 32.46 -2.21 -5.05
C ARG A 33 32.45 -3.73 -5.29
N ARG A 34 31.43 -4.29 -5.94
CA ARG A 34 31.42 -5.72 -6.31
C ARG A 34 31.97 -5.98 -7.71
N SER A 35 32.17 -4.92 -8.49
CA SER A 35 32.53 -5.01 -9.92
C SER A 35 34.00 -5.36 -10.16
N CYS A 36 34.91 -5.08 -9.21
CA CYS A 36 36.31 -5.47 -9.33
C CYS A 36 36.92 -5.83 -7.97
N ASN A 37 37.19 -7.13 -7.75
CA ASN A 37 37.82 -7.61 -6.52
C ASN A 37 39.29 -7.18 -6.39
N CYS A 38 40.02 -7.08 -7.52
CA CYS A 38 41.40 -6.60 -7.55
C CYS A 38 41.52 -5.17 -7.00
N CYS A 39 40.85 -4.21 -7.64
CA CYS A 39 40.92 -2.80 -7.24
C CYS A 39 40.29 -2.56 -5.86
N ARG A 40 39.28 -3.36 -5.48
CA ARG A 40 38.72 -3.30 -4.13
C ARG A 40 39.71 -3.76 -3.06
N LEU A 41 40.40 -4.88 -3.26
CA LEU A 41 41.42 -5.35 -2.32
C LEU A 41 42.61 -4.38 -2.26
N ALA A 42 43.05 -3.85 -3.41
CA ALA A 42 44.08 -2.80 -3.46
C ALA A 42 43.66 -1.55 -2.65
N LYS A 43 42.40 -1.10 -2.78
CA LYS A 43 41.87 0.01 -1.97
C LYS A 43 41.85 -0.32 -0.47
N CYS A 44 41.54 -1.57 -0.10
CA CYS A 44 41.59 -2.01 1.31
C CYS A 44 43.01 -1.88 1.90
N PHE A 45 44.05 -2.23 1.14
CA PHE A 45 45.44 -2.00 1.54
C PHE A 45 45.80 -0.51 1.58
N ARG A 46 45.35 0.30 0.59
CA ARG A 46 45.57 1.76 0.55
C ARG A 46 44.98 2.46 1.79
N VAL A 47 43.86 1.98 2.34
CA VAL A 47 43.26 2.50 3.57
C VAL A 47 43.84 1.91 4.86
N GLY A 48 44.93 1.12 4.77
CA GLY A 48 45.72 0.68 5.92
C GLY A 48 45.38 -0.70 6.49
N MET A 49 44.54 -1.50 5.82
CA MET A 49 44.27 -2.87 6.28
C MET A 49 45.51 -3.75 6.10
N LYS A 50 45.93 -4.46 7.16
CA LYS A 50 47.15 -5.29 7.12
C LYS A 50 46.88 -6.66 6.52
N LYS A 51 47.79 -7.16 5.69
CA LYS A 51 47.71 -8.52 5.10
C LYS A 51 47.59 -9.62 6.15
N SER A 52 48.14 -9.42 7.35
CA SER A 52 48.02 -10.32 8.51
C SER A 52 46.59 -10.48 9.04
N PHE A 53 45.64 -9.63 8.64
CA PHE A 53 44.23 -9.79 8.98
C PHE A 53 43.45 -10.60 7.92
N ILE A 54 44.11 -11.07 6.87
CA ILE A 54 43.56 -12.07 5.96
C ILE A 54 43.91 -13.43 6.55
N LEU A 55 42.89 -14.26 6.82
CA LEU A 55 43.09 -15.57 7.43
C LEU A 55 43.99 -16.44 6.56
N THR A 56 44.95 -17.10 7.19
CA THR A 56 45.78 -18.10 6.52
C THR A 56 44.93 -19.29 6.10
N ASP A 57 45.44 -20.09 5.15
CA ASP A 57 44.74 -21.30 4.72
C ASP A 57 44.54 -22.28 5.90
N GLU A 58 45.49 -22.33 6.83
CA GLU A 58 45.44 -23.12 8.07
C GLU A 58 44.35 -22.64 9.04
N GLU A 59 44.25 -21.32 9.29
CA GLU A 59 43.21 -20.73 10.14
C GLU A 59 41.82 -20.90 9.53
N ARG A 60 41.72 -20.82 8.21
CA ARG A 60 40.48 -21.05 7.46
C ARG A 60 40.03 -22.50 7.56
N GLU A 61 40.96 -23.44 7.46
CA GLU A 61 40.66 -24.86 7.57
C GLU A 61 40.26 -25.24 9.01
N SER A 62 40.96 -24.70 10.00
CA SER A 62 40.59 -24.83 11.43
C SER A 62 39.18 -24.30 11.70
N ARG A 63 38.85 -23.10 11.21
CA ARG A 63 37.50 -22.55 11.34
C ARG A 63 36.44 -23.41 10.63
N ASN A 64 36.76 -23.95 9.46
CA ASN A 64 35.85 -24.83 8.71
C ASN A 64 35.63 -26.17 9.43
N LYS A 65 36.67 -26.74 10.07
CA LYS A 65 36.58 -27.95 10.89
C LYS A 65 35.68 -27.73 12.12
N VAL A 66 35.87 -26.62 12.84
CA VAL A 66 35.00 -26.24 13.98
C VAL A 66 33.55 -26.04 13.52
N VAL A 67 33.32 -25.42 12.36
CA VAL A 67 31.97 -25.24 11.79
C VAL A 67 31.35 -26.58 11.36
N ALA A 68 32.15 -27.49 10.79
CA ALA A 68 31.70 -28.82 10.39
C ALA A 68 31.35 -29.71 11.61
N GLU A 69 32.18 -29.69 12.65
CA GLU A 69 31.91 -30.38 13.92
C GLU A 69 30.68 -29.82 14.64
N ASN A 70 30.49 -28.50 14.64
CA ASN A 70 29.28 -27.86 15.17
C ASN A 70 28.02 -28.18 14.34
N ARG A 71 28.15 -28.45 13.03
CA ARG A 71 27.06 -28.93 12.17
C ARG A 71 26.70 -30.39 12.44
N LEU A 72 27.68 -31.23 12.75
CA LEU A 72 27.47 -32.66 13.08
C LEU A 72 26.87 -32.86 14.47
N LYS A 73 27.28 -32.05 15.47
CA LYS A 73 26.71 -32.08 16.83
C LYS A 73 25.27 -31.55 16.88
N ARG A 74 24.84 -30.77 15.89
CA ARG A 74 23.47 -30.27 15.71
C ARG A 74 22.64 -31.24 14.85
N GLY A 75 22.40 -32.45 15.37
CA GLY A 75 21.41 -33.35 14.80
C GLY A 75 20.03 -32.67 14.71
N LYS A 76 19.47 -32.56 13.50
CA LYS A 76 18.13 -32.04 13.19
C LYS A 76 17.76 -30.67 13.80
N ILE A 77 18.63 -29.67 13.65
CA ILE A 77 18.14 -28.28 13.64
C ILE A 77 17.71 -27.99 12.20
N PRO A 78 16.44 -27.60 11.94
CA PRO A 78 16.02 -27.16 10.62
C PRO A 78 16.96 -26.05 10.16
N LYS A 79 17.37 -26.07 8.89
CA LYS A 79 18.12 -24.96 8.29
C LYS A 79 17.43 -23.64 8.68
N PRO A 80 18.16 -22.55 8.98
CA PRO A 80 17.54 -21.24 8.95
C PRO A 80 16.97 -21.14 7.55
N GLN A 81 15.64 -21.19 7.46
CA GLN A 81 14.97 -20.92 6.22
C GLN A 81 15.53 -19.55 5.81
N THR A 82 16.04 -19.46 4.57
CA THR A 82 15.85 -18.23 3.80
C THR A 82 14.48 -17.71 4.20
N ILE A 83 14.30 -16.43 4.50
CA ILE A 83 12.95 -15.87 4.57
C ILE A 83 12.42 -15.96 3.13
N VAL A 84 12.01 -17.17 2.75
CA VAL A 84 10.91 -17.45 1.88
C VAL A 84 9.82 -16.76 2.68
N TRP A 85 9.45 -15.56 2.26
CA TRP A 85 8.10 -15.08 2.48
C TRP A 85 7.23 -16.31 2.25
N MET A 86 6.62 -16.85 3.32
CA MET A 86 5.68 -17.96 3.18
C MET A 86 4.89 -17.64 1.92
N GLN A 87 5.03 -18.46 0.89
CA GLN A 87 4.21 -18.29 -0.30
C GLN A 87 2.80 -18.16 0.25
N LEU A 88 2.18 -17.01 0.01
CA LEU A 88 0.83 -16.75 0.46
C LEU A 88 0.03 -18.00 0.06
N PRO A 89 -0.76 -18.62 0.96
CA PRO A 89 -1.70 -19.63 0.51
C PRO A 89 -2.43 -19.03 -0.69
N LYS A 90 -2.25 -19.62 -1.87
CA LYS A 90 -2.86 -19.06 -3.07
C LYS A 90 -4.36 -19.21 -2.87
N LEU A 91 -5.09 -18.11 -2.98
CA LEU A 91 -6.53 -18.22 -3.20
C LEU A 91 -6.69 -19.04 -4.48
N LEU A 92 -7.49 -20.11 -4.39
CA LEU A 92 -7.77 -20.97 -5.52
C LEU A 92 -8.46 -20.13 -6.59
N SER A 93 -7.98 -20.24 -7.83
CA SER A 93 -8.75 -19.82 -8.99
C SER A 93 -10.03 -20.66 -9.00
N VAL A 94 -11.15 -20.02 -8.65
CA VAL A 94 -12.53 -20.55 -8.59
C VAL A 94 -12.60 -22.06 -8.29
N SER A 95 -12.61 -22.42 -7.01
CA SER A 95 -12.79 -23.81 -6.58
C SER A 95 -14.26 -24.25 -6.70
N PRO A 96 -14.54 -25.53 -7.01
CA PRO A 96 -15.90 -26.10 -7.01
C PRO A 96 -16.63 -26.03 -5.66
N ASN A 97 -15.91 -25.79 -4.55
CA ASN A 97 -16.49 -25.69 -3.20
C ASN A 97 -16.96 -24.27 -2.82
N SER A 98 -16.92 -23.30 -3.73
CA SER A 98 -17.39 -21.93 -3.46
C SER A 98 -18.84 -21.89 -2.97
N ALA A 99 -19.68 -22.79 -3.49
CA ALA A 99 -21.09 -22.92 -3.15
C ALA A 99 -21.37 -23.45 -1.72
N GLN A 100 -20.35 -23.93 -0.99
CA GLN A 100 -20.56 -24.49 0.36
C GLN A 100 -20.55 -23.42 1.46
N TYR A 101 -19.79 -22.33 1.28
CA TYR A 101 -19.58 -21.31 2.31
C TYR A 101 -20.29 -19.99 2.04
N LEU A 102 -20.60 -19.69 0.77
CA LEU A 102 -21.29 -18.46 0.36
C LEU A 102 -22.77 -18.75 0.16
N SER A 103 -23.62 -17.93 0.78
CA SER A 103 -25.06 -17.92 0.50
C SER A 103 -25.38 -17.08 -0.74
N PRO A 104 -26.57 -17.22 -1.36
CA PRO A 104 -26.98 -16.35 -2.46
C PRO A 104 -26.98 -14.86 -2.11
N LEU A 105 -27.20 -14.52 -0.83
CA LEU A 105 -27.10 -13.14 -0.34
C LEU A 105 -25.64 -12.67 -0.32
N ASP A 106 -24.72 -13.53 0.11
CA ASP A 106 -23.29 -13.24 0.11
C ASP A 106 -22.79 -13.01 -1.33
N ASP A 107 -23.21 -13.84 -2.29
CA ASP A 107 -22.89 -13.66 -3.71
C ASP A 107 -23.44 -12.34 -4.27
N GLY A 108 -24.68 -11.98 -3.89
CA GLY A 108 -25.28 -10.69 -4.25
C GLY A 108 -24.45 -9.50 -3.74
N ARG A 109 -23.99 -9.56 -2.49
CA ARG A 109 -23.11 -8.53 -1.91
C ARG A 109 -21.77 -8.45 -2.62
N LEU A 110 -21.11 -9.57 -2.85
CA LEU A 110 -19.83 -9.63 -3.56
C LEU A 110 -19.96 -9.04 -4.98
N SER A 111 -21.04 -9.40 -5.67
CA SER A 111 -21.36 -8.84 -6.98
C SER A 111 -21.56 -7.33 -6.91
N ASN A 112 -22.33 -6.82 -5.95
CA ASN A 112 -22.53 -5.39 -5.77
C ASN A 112 -21.20 -4.64 -5.54
N ILE A 113 -20.37 -5.13 -4.61
CA ILE A 113 -19.04 -4.55 -4.31
C ILE A 113 -18.18 -4.48 -5.57
N PHE A 114 -18.14 -5.56 -6.34
CA PHE A 114 -17.36 -5.60 -7.57
C PHE A 114 -17.86 -4.56 -8.57
N HIS A 115 -19.15 -4.60 -8.94
CA HIS A 115 -19.72 -3.75 -9.97
C HIS A 115 -19.74 -2.27 -9.58
N ALA A 116 -20.03 -1.96 -8.31
CA ALA A 116 -19.98 -0.59 -7.79
C ALA A 116 -18.59 0.01 -7.97
N TYR A 117 -17.54 -0.74 -7.60
CA TYR A 117 -16.15 -0.28 -7.75
C TYR A 117 -15.73 -0.16 -9.22
N GLU A 118 -16.13 -1.10 -10.08
CA GLU A 118 -15.82 -1.03 -11.52
C GLU A 118 -16.47 0.21 -12.17
N LYS A 119 -17.74 0.47 -11.87
CA LYS A 119 -18.51 1.60 -12.42
C LYS A 119 -18.01 2.96 -11.93
N THR A 120 -17.39 3.03 -10.76
CA THR A 120 -16.93 4.28 -10.14
C THR A 120 -15.43 4.43 -10.30
N CYS A 121 -14.63 3.79 -9.43
CA CYS A 121 -13.19 3.94 -9.35
C CYS A 121 -12.46 3.52 -10.63
N ILE A 122 -12.78 2.36 -11.21
CA ILE A 122 -12.08 1.88 -12.43
C ILE A 122 -12.50 2.68 -13.66
N ALA A 123 -13.78 3.04 -13.78
CA ALA A 123 -14.24 3.94 -14.83
C ALA A 123 -13.50 5.29 -14.76
N ALA A 124 -13.44 5.91 -13.58
CA ALA A 124 -12.72 7.17 -13.38
C ALA A 124 -11.20 7.04 -13.63
N ARG A 125 -10.58 5.91 -13.23
CA ARG A 125 -9.19 5.63 -13.62
C ARG A 125 -9.00 5.68 -15.13
N ASN A 126 -9.90 5.06 -15.89
CA ASN A 126 -9.74 4.95 -17.34
C ASN A 126 -9.97 6.28 -18.06
N THR A 127 -10.81 7.17 -17.52
CA THR A 127 -11.23 8.39 -18.20
C THR A 127 -10.58 9.66 -17.64
N GLN A 128 -10.43 9.76 -16.32
CA GLN A 128 -10.00 10.96 -15.59
C GLN A 128 -8.58 10.81 -15.03
N PHE A 129 -8.21 9.63 -14.53
CA PHE A 129 -6.95 9.39 -13.83
C PHE A 129 -6.14 8.24 -14.46
N PRO A 130 -5.69 8.36 -15.72
CA PRO A 130 -5.00 7.26 -16.42
C PRO A 130 -3.63 6.94 -15.82
N SER A 131 -3.03 7.87 -15.09
CA SER A 131 -1.76 7.72 -14.38
C SER A 131 -1.84 8.39 -13.02
N PHE A 132 -1.20 7.78 -12.02
CA PHE A 132 -1.11 8.38 -10.69
C PHE A 132 0.32 8.28 -10.11
N PRO A 133 0.85 9.36 -9.52
CA PRO A 133 0.41 10.74 -9.74
C PRO A 133 0.74 11.19 -11.17
N ALA A 134 0.00 12.15 -11.70
CA ALA A 134 0.18 12.67 -13.05
C ALA A 134 1.59 13.25 -13.27
N ALA A 135 2.16 13.85 -12.22
CA ALA A 135 3.50 14.39 -12.20
C ALA A 135 4.26 13.99 -10.94
N LYS A 136 5.54 14.33 -10.90
CA LYS A 136 6.34 14.29 -9.68
C LYS A 136 6.04 15.55 -8.86
N TYR A 137 5.78 15.40 -7.57
CA TYR A 137 5.53 16.52 -6.66
C TYR A 137 6.67 16.73 -5.66
N ASP A 138 6.96 17.99 -5.36
CA ASP A 138 7.96 18.42 -4.36
C ASP A 138 7.30 19.09 -3.14
N SER A 139 6.00 19.39 -3.18
CA SER A 139 5.22 19.97 -2.08
C SER A 139 4.09 19.03 -1.64
N LEU A 140 3.69 19.11 -0.38
CA LEU A 140 2.66 18.24 0.16
C LEU A 140 1.28 18.65 -0.37
N HIS A 141 0.99 19.94 -0.35
CA HIS A 141 -0.31 20.45 -0.79
C HIS A 141 -0.62 20.11 -2.24
N ASP A 142 0.34 20.26 -3.17
CA ASP A 142 0.07 19.94 -4.58
C ASP A 142 -0.23 18.44 -4.79
N PHE A 143 0.47 17.55 -4.08
CA PHE A 143 0.23 16.11 -4.16
C PHE A 143 -1.15 15.72 -3.59
N PHE A 144 -1.51 16.27 -2.44
CA PHE A 144 -2.82 16.01 -1.82
C PHE A 144 -3.97 16.69 -2.55
N ASN A 145 -3.73 17.79 -3.26
CA ASN A 145 -4.71 18.42 -4.14
C ASN A 145 -5.02 17.54 -5.35
N GLU A 146 -4.05 16.80 -5.91
CA GLU A 146 -4.35 15.77 -6.93
C GLU A 146 -5.20 14.65 -6.33
N ILE A 147 -4.86 14.17 -5.12
CA ILE A 147 -5.66 13.17 -4.41
C ILE A 147 -7.10 13.66 -4.16
N SER A 148 -7.28 14.96 -3.91
CA SER A 148 -8.59 15.59 -3.71
C SER A 148 -9.53 15.37 -4.88
N LEU A 149 -9.00 15.26 -6.11
CA LEU A 149 -9.81 15.04 -7.31
C LEU A 149 -10.42 13.63 -7.35
N ALA A 150 -9.71 12.64 -6.80
CA ALA A 150 -10.17 11.25 -6.78
C ALA A 150 -11.10 10.96 -5.59
N PHE A 151 -11.03 11.74 -4.51
CA PHE A 151 -11.80 11.45 -3.29
C PHE A 151 -13.32 11.40 -3.51
N PRO A 152 -13.96 12.31 -4.27
CA PRO A 152 -15.39 12.21 -4.60
C PRO A 152 -15.78 10.89 -5.27
N VAL A 153 -14.89 10.30 -6.09
CA VAL A 153 -15.12 8.99 -6.72
C VAL A 153 -15.19 7.88 -5.68
N PHE A 154 -14.33 7.95 -4.65
CA PHE A 154 -14.35 6.98 -3.54
C PHE A 154 -15.64 7.12 -2.73
N VAL A 155 -16.10 8.34 -2.49
CA VAL A 155 -17.37 8.58 -1.79
C VAL A 155 -18.55 8.00 -2.57
N GLU A 156 -18.59 8.21 -3.88
CA GLU A 156 -19.62 7.63 -4.73
C GLU A 156 -19.60 6.08 -4.74
N TYR A 157 -18.41 5.47 -4.69
CA TYR A 157 -18.29 4.03 -4.48
C TYR A 157 -18.94 3.60 -3.16
N PHE A 158 -18.66 4.29 -2.05
CA PHE A 158 -19.22 3.94 -0.75
C PHE A 158 -20.73 4.18 -0.67
N LYS A 159 -21.30 5.19 -1.34
CA LYS A 159 -22.76 5.39 -1.45
C LYS A 159 -23.47 4.19 -2.09
N GLN A 160 -22.78 3.41 -2.93
CA GLN A 160 -23.33 2.19 -3.53
C GLN A 160 -23.24 0.95 -2.62
N ILE A 161 -22.69 1.09 -1.41
CA ILE A 161 -22.64 0.05 -0.39
C ILE A 161 -23.83 0.22 0.56
N PRO A 162 -24.83 -0.70 0.56
CA PRO A 162 -26.10 -0.48 1.26
C PRO A 162 -25.95 -0.19 2.75
N GLU A 163 -25.09 -0.93 3.44
CA GLU A 163 -24.85 -0.76 4.86
C GLU A 163 -24.11 0.55 5.19
N PHE A 164 -23.34 1.12 4.26
CA PHE A 164 -22.75 2.46 4.42
C PHE A 164 -23.82 3.54 4.21
N GLU A 165 -24.63 3.42 3.16
CA GLU A 165 -25.70 4.39 2.84
C GLU A 165 -26.77 4.49 3.94
N ASN A 166 -26.98 3.41 4.69
CA ASN A 166 -27.92 3.39 5.81
C ASN A 166 -27.39 4.06 7.09
N ILE A 167 -26.11 4.44 7.15
CA ILE A 167 -25.53 5.19 8.27
C ILE A 167 -25.95 6.67 8.14
N THR A 168 -26.09 7.36 9.28
CA THR A 168 -26.40 8.80 9.31
C THR A 168 -25.37 9.59 8.50
N MET A 169 -25.79 10.72 7.93
CA MET A 169 -24.89 11.60 7.17
C MET A 169 -23.66 12.00 7.99
N ASP A 170 -23.89 12.46 9.21
CA ASP A 170 -22.84 12.92 10.12
C ASP A 170 -21.80 11.82 10.39
N ASP A 171 -22.26 10.61 10.69
CA ASP A 171 -21.35 9.48 10.93
C ASP A 171 -20.63 9.03 9.65
N ARG A 172 -21.28 9.08 8.48
CA ARG A 172 -20.59 8.83 7.19
C ARG A 172 -19.45 9.82 6.97
N ILE A 173 -19.67 11.11 7.21
CA ILE A 173 -18.63 12.14 7.12
C ILE A 173 -17.48 11.82 8.09
N ARG A 174 -17.80 11.53 9.35
CA ARG A 174 -16.78 11.23 10.38
C ARG A 174 -15.97 9.98 10.02
N LEU A 175 -16.62 8.92 9.52
CA LEU A 175 -15.94 7.71 9.04
C LEU A 175 -15.00 8.00 7.87
N LEU A 176 -15.47 8.73 6.85
CA LEU A 176 -14.66 9.10 5.69
C LEU A 176 -13.46 9.96 6.08
N LYS A 177 -13.65 10.92 6.99
CA LYS A 177 -12.56 11.73 7.55
C LYS A 177 -11.57 10.86 8.32
N ASN A 178 -12.05 10.07 9.29
CA ASN A 178 -11.20 9.23 10.12
C ASN A 178 -10.31 8.31 9.27
N HIS A 179 -10.91 7.66 8.26
CA HIS A 179 -10.25 6.67 7.40
C HIS A 179 -9.65 7.22 6.09
N PHE A 180 -9.53 8.54 5.94
CA PHE A 180 -9.03 9.19 4.71
C PHE A 180 -7.72 8.55 4.18
N CYS A 181 -6.71 8.41 5.03
CA CYS A 181 -5.42 7.82 4.64
C CYS A 181 -5.56 6.36 4.17
N ILE A 182 -6.35 5.53 4.89
CA ILE A 182 -6.60 4.14 4.51
C ILE A 182 -7.28 4.08 3.12
N ILE A 183 -8.27 4.94 2.90
CA ILE A 183 -9.02 5.02 1.64
C ILE A 183 -8.05 5.33 0.50
N VAL A 184 -7.22 6.36 0.64
CA VAL A 184 -6.24 6.74 -0.38
C VAL A 184 -5.22 5.62 -0.62
N ASN A 185 -4.66 5.02 0.44
CA ASN A 185 -3.61 4.01 0.32
C ASN A 185 -4.05 2.70 -0.35
N ILE A 186 -5.28 2.24 -0.08
CA ILE A 186 -5.79 1.03 -0.71
C ILE A 186 -6.26 1.33 -2.14
N ASN A 187 -6.94 2.45 -2.36
CA ASN A 187 -7.44 2.81 -3.70
C ASN A 187 -6.30 3.15 -4.67
N GLU A 188 -5.23 3.80 -4.23
CA GLU A 188 -4.03 4.04 -5.05
C GLU A 188 -3.57 2.74 -5.72
N PHE A 189 -3.43 1.69 -4.91
CA PHE A 189 -2.94 0.40 -5.39
C PHE A 189 -4.00 -0.40 -6.17
N LEU A 190 -5.27 -0.31 -5.81
CA LEU A 190 -6.38 -0.96 -6.55
C LEU A 190 -6.58 -0.34 -7.94
N MET A 191 -6.46 0.98 -8.06
CA MET A 191 -6.58 1.68 -9.35
C MET A 191 -5.29 1.55 -10.16
N HIS A 192 -4.12 1.65 -9.50
CA HIS A 192 -2.80 1.62 -10.12
C HIS A 192 -1.90 0.55 -9.51
N PRO A 193 -2.07 -0.73 -9.91
CA PRO A 193 -1.24 -1.84 -9.42
C PRO A 193 0.27 -1.66 -9.62
N GLU A 194 0.67 -0.91 -10.64
CA GLU A 194 2.06 -0.62 -10.94
C GLU A 194 2.48 0.70 -10.31
N THR A 195 3.46 0.64 -9.40
CA THR A 195 3.99 1.83 -8.74
C THR A 195 4.83 2.65 -9.72
N SER A 196 4.34 3.83 -10.09
CA SER A 196 5.01 4.72 -11.05
C SER A 196 6.30 5.33 -10.48
N SER A 197 7.25 5.69 -11.36
CA SER A 197 8.46 6.41 -10.94
C SER A 197 8.14 7.79 -10.36
N ASN A 198 7.07 8.43 -10.83
CA ASN A 198 6.59 9.70 -10.29
C ASN A 198 6.14 9.55 -8.83
N LEU A 199 5.42 8.47 -8.51
CA LEU A 199 4.95 8.20 -7.15
C LEU A 199 6.12 7.96 -6.19
N VAL A 200 7.09 7.14 -6.59
CA VAL A 200 8.30 6.87 -5.79
C VAL A 200 9.12 8.13 -5.56
N ALA A 201 9.27 8.96 -6.60
CA ALA A 201 9.98 10.23 -6.48
C ALA A 201 9.24 11.20 -5.54
N THR A 202 7.91 11.29 -5.68
CA THR A 202 7.04 12.11 -4.82
C THR A 202 7.16 11.70 -3.37
N TRP A 203 6.98 10.41 -3.03
CA TRP A 203 7.16 9.94 -1.65
C TRP A 203 8.54 10.27 -1.09
N THR A 204 9.58 10.14 -1.91
CA THR A 204 10.95 10.42 -1.48
C THR A 204 11.16 11.90 -1.17
N ASN A 205 10.55 12.78 -1.95
CA ASN A 205 10.62 14.22 -1.71
C ASN A 205 9.84 14.63 -0.45
N LEU A 206 8.62 14.10 -0.30
CA LEU A 206 7.70 14.53 0.74
C LEU A 206 8.03 13.94 2.11
N PHE A 207 8.38 12.65 2.16
CA PHE A 207 8.49 11.90 3.42
C PHE A 207 9.88 11.30 3.64
N GLY A 208 10.78 11.43 2.66
CA GLY A 208 12.14 10.89 2.72
C GLY A 208 12.24 9.40 2.40
N ILE A 209 13.48 8.93 2.26
CA ILE A 209 13.81 7.58 1.77
C ILE A 209 13.24 6.48 2.68
N ASP A 210 13.30 6.66 4.01
CA ASP A 210 12.86 5.65 4.96
C ASP A 210 11.35 5.37 4.85
N VAL A 211 10.54 6.41 4.64
CA VAL A 211 9.09 6.27 4.44
C VAL A 211 8.79 5.69 3.06
N THR A 212 9.49 6.13 2.02
CA THR A 212 9.37 5.54 0.68
C THR A 212 9.64 4.05 0.68
N GLU A 213 10.68 3.58 1.38
CA GLU A 213 10.97 2.14 1.49
C GLU A 213 9.84 1.37 2.17
N ARG A 214 9.20 1.96 3.20
CA ARG A 214 8.02 1.38 3.86
C ARG A 214 6.80 1.35 2.94
N LEU A 215 6.54 2.42 2.19
CA LEU A 215 5.43 2.50 1.23
C LEU A 215 5.62 1.51 0.06
N LEU A 216 6.84 1.38 -0.47
CA LEU A 216 7.17 0.36 -1.46
C LEU A 216 6.98 -1.05 -0.90
N LYS A 217 7.37 -1.26 0.37
CA LYS A 217 7.14 -2.55 1.03
C LYS A 217 5.64 -2.83 1.20
N ARG A 218 4.84 -1.82 1.50
CA ARG A 218 3.38 -1.89 1.54
C ARG A 218 2.82 -2.31 0.18
N ASN A 219 3.24 -1.70 -0.93
CA ASN A 219 2.80 -2.08 -2.27
C ASN A 219 3.15 -3.55 -2.59
N GLN A 220 4.36 -4.01 -2.25
CA GLN A 220 4.73 -5.42 -2.39
C GLN A 220 3.87 -6.39 -1.56
N LEU A 221 3.38 -5.95 -0.40
CA LEU A 221 2.49 -6.77 0.43
C LEU A 221 1.08 -6.81 -0.15
N LEU A 222 0.57 -5.66 -0.63
CA LEU A 222 -0.73 -5.56 -1.28
C LEU A 222 -0.77 -6.33 -2.62
N GLU A 223 0.33 -6.36 -3.37
CA GLU A 223 0.45 -7.09 -4.64
C GLU A 223 0.09 -8.56 -4.50
N ALA A 224 0.42 -9.16 -3.36
CA ALA A 224 0.10 -10.56 -3.06
C ALA A 224 -1.42 -10.85 -3.05
N PHE A 225 -2.26 -9.81 -2.95
CA PHE A 225 -3.72 -9.89 -2.92
C PHE A 225 -4.38 -9.48 -4.24
N LEU A 226 -3.66 -8.92 -5.22
CA LEU A 226 -4.24 -8.47 -6.50
C LEU A 226 -4.71 -9.59 -7.42
N TYR A 227 -4.25 -10.82 -7.21
CA TYR A 227 -4.81 -11.98 -7.92
C TYR A 227 -6.32 -12.15 -7.67
N ASP A 228 -6.84 -11.50 -6.62
CA ASP A 228 -8.24 -11.49 -6.27
C ASP A 228 -8.70 -10.07 -5.89
N PHE A 229 -9.03 -9.26 -6.91
CA PHE A 229 -9.35 -7.84 -6.74
C PHE A 229 -10.53 -7.56 -5.78
N ILE A 230 -11.46 -8.51 -5.57
CA ILE A 230 -12.56 -8.30 -4.64
C ILE A 230 -12.11 -8.36 -3.18
N LEU A 231 -11.00 -9.04 -2.87
CA LEU A 231 -10.49 -9.17 -1.50
C LEU A 231 -10.10 -7.81 -0.91
N LEU A 232 -9.34 -7.00 -1.65
CA LEU A 232 -8.93 -5.68 -1.20
C LEU A 232 -10.12 -4.69 -1.15
N LYS A 233 -11.10 -4.81 -2.05
CA LYS A 233 -12.35 -4.04 -2.02
C LYS A 233 -13.17 -4.34 -0.76
N LEU A 234 -13.27 -5.63 -0.38
CA LEU A 234 -13.89 -6.07 0.88
C LEU A 234 -13.16 -5.53 2.10
N VAL A 235 -11.83 -5.66 2.13
CA VAL A 235 -11.01 -5.16 3.23
C VAL A 235 -11.17 -3.65 3.38
N LEU A 236 -11.21 -2.90 2.28
CA LEU A 236 -11.45 -1.46 2.29
C LEU A 236 -12.79 -1.12 2.97
N ILE A 237 -13.88 -1.81 2.60
CA ILE A 237 -15.20 -1.61 3.23
C ILE A 237 -15.15 -1.92 4.73
N VAL A 238 -14.52 -3.04 5.12
CA VAL A 238 -14.36 -3.42 6.54
C VAL A 238 -13.63 -2.33 7.32
N LEU A 239 -12.57 -1.76 6.75
CA LEU A 239 -11.78 -0.73 7.43
C LEU A 239 -12.54 0.59 7.54
N VAL A 240 -13.25 1.02 6.49
CA VAL A 240 -14.03 2.26 6.49
C VAL A 240 -15.23 2.18 7.44
N LEU A 241 -15.86 1.02 7.56
CA LEU A 241 -16.94 0.78 8.54
C LEU A 241 -16.41 0.51 9.96
N SER A 242 -15.14 0.81 10.26
CA SER A 242 -14.61 0.69 11.61
C SER A 242 -14.88 1.95 12.42
N SER A 243 -15.46 1.81 13.61
CA SER A 243 -15.59 2.91 14.57
C SER A 243 -14.28 3.23 15.31
N SER A 244 -13.20 2.47 15.10
CA SER A 244 -11.89 2.72 15.73
C SER A 244 -11.22 4.01 15.23
N ASN A 245 -10.51 4.73 16.10
CA ASN A 245 -9.64 5.84 15.68
C ASN A 245 -8.43 5.30 14.90
N SER A 246 -8.39 5.55 13.59
CA SER A 246 -7.28 5.13 12.72
C SER A 246 -6.05 6.06 12.83
N ARG A 247 -6.21 7.23 13.47
CA ARG A 247 -5.18 8.27 13.57
C ARG A 247 -4.48 8.27 14.92
N ASN A 248 -5.16 7.87 16.00
CA ASN A 248 -4.61 7.81 17.34
C ASN A 248 -4.99 6.50 18.05
N ILE A 249 -3.98 5.68 18.38
CA ILE A 249 -4.17 4.40 19.07
C ILE A 249 -4.53 4.55 20.54
N ASP A 250 -4.21 5.69 21.14
CA ASP A 250 -4.46 5.96 22.56
C ASP A 250 -5.87 6.52 22.80
N ASP A 251 -6.61 6.83 21.72
CA ASP A 251 -7.97 7.32 21.78
C ASP A 251 -8.96 6.15 21.76
N VAL A 252 -9.61 5.93 22.90
CA VAL A 252 -10.47 4.77 23.17
C VAL A 252 -11.95 5.18 23.19
N ASP A 253 -12.25 6.48 23.09
CA ASP A 253 -13.61 6.99 23.17
C ASP A 253 -14.29 6.89 21.80
N LEU A 254 -14.97 5.77 21.57
CA LEU A 254 -15.70 5.48 20.34
C LEU A 254 -16.84 6.48 20.10
N ASP A 255 -17.40 7.05 21.16
CA ASP A 255 -18.50 8.02 21.11
C ASP A 255 -18.01 9.42 20.67
N LEU A 256 -16.69 9.69 20.72
CA LEU A 256 -16.11 10.91 20.13
C LEU A 256 -16.01 10.83 18.60
N ILE A 257 -16.09 9.64 18.01
CA ILE A 257 -15.84 9.41 16.58
C ILE A 257 -17.15 9.30 15.82
N CYS A 258 -18.14 8.59 16.36
CA CYS A 258 -19.46 8.42 15.73
C CYS A 258 -20.56 8.34 16.79
N ASP A 259 -21.73 8.88 16.47
CA ASP A 259 -22.89 8.93 17.37
C ASP A 259 -23.54 7.54 17.54
N ASP A 260 -23.64 6.75 16.47
CA ASP A 260 -24.21 5.38 16.54
C ASP A 260 -23.17 4.30 16.25
N SER A 261 -22.15 4.20 17.11
CA SER A 261 -21.06 3.25 16.93
C SER A 261 -21.50 1.78 16.92
N LEU A 262 -22.64 1.43 17.54
CA LEU A 262 -23.19 0.08 17.55
C LEU A 262 -23.78 -0.31 16.19
N SER A 263 -24.56 0.57 15.56
CA SER A 263 -25.07 0.33 14.21
C SER A 263 -23.94 0.25 13.19
N ILE A 264 -22.90 1.08 13.33
CA ILE A 264 -21.69 1.03 12.49
C ILE A 264 -20.96 -0.30 12.67
N LEU A 265 -20.76 -0.76 13.90
CA LEU A 265 -20.14 -2.07 14.16
C LEU A 265 -20.99 -3.21 13.60
N SER A 266 -22.31 -3.10 13.67
CA SER A 266 -23.23 -4.08 13.06
C SER A 266 -23.08 -4.13 11.54
N ALA A 267 -23.00 -2.96 10.89
CA ALA A 267 -22.71 -2.83 9.47
C ALA A 267 -21.34 -3.44 9.11
N GLN A 268 -20.29 -3.14 9.89
CA GLN A 268 -18.96 -3.70 9.70
C GLN A 268 -18.94 -5.23 9.80
N ASN A 269 -19.63 -5.79 10.78
CA ASN A 269 -19.60 -7.21 11.07
C ASN A 269 -20.14 -8.05 9.90
N ILE A 270 -21.11 -7.52 9.14
CA ILE A 270 -21.59 -8.13 7.89
C ILE A 270 -20.44 -8.40 6.93
N TYR A 271 -19.54 -7.42 6.75
CA TYR A 271 -18.41 -7.52 5.83
C TYR A 271 -17.24 -8.32 6.40
N ILE A 272 -17.03 -8.32 7.72
CA ILE A 272 -16.05 -9.19 8.38
C ILE A 272 -16.43 -10.67 8.20
N GLU A 273 -17.70 -11.00 8.42
CA GLU A 273 -18.21 -12.35 8.19
C GLU A 273 -18.13 -12.73 6.71
N LEU A 274 -18.51 -11.81 5.81
CA LEU A 274 -18.39 -12.02 4.37
C LEU A 274 -16.94 -12.27 3.94
N LEU A 275 -15.98 -11.49 4.45
CA LEU A 275 -14.56 -11.65 4.19
C LEU A 275 -14.08 -13.04 4.65
N TRP A 276 -14.47 -13.49 5.84
CA TRP A 276 -14.11 -14.81 6.34
C TRP A 276 -14.68 -15.94 5.48
N LYS A 277 -15.99 -15.88 5.15
CA LYS A 277 -16.63 -16.85 4.24
C LYS A 277 -16.00 -16.84 2.85
N TYR A 278 -15.62 -15.65 2.35
CA TYR A 278 -14.94 -15.49 1.07
C TYR A 278 -13.57 -16.18 1.06
N ILE A 279 -12.78 -16.02 2.14
CA ILE A 279 -11.48 -16.70 2.26
C ILE A 279 -11.66 -18.22 2.37
N LEU A 280 -12.66 -18.69 3.12
CA LEU A 280 -12.99 -20.12 3.20
C LEU A 280 -13.38 -20.70 1.84
N SER A 281 -14.18 -19.98 1.05
CA SER A 281 -14.63 -20.42 -0.27
C SER A 281 -13.48 -20.51 -1.30
N ARG A 282 -12.38 -19.82 -1.03
CA ARG A 282 -11.19 -19.72 -1.89
C ARG A 282 -9.98 -20.53 -1.39
N THR A 283 -10.11 -21.30 -0.31
CA THR A 283 -9.01 -22.11 0.24
C THR A 283 -9.37 -23.58 0.30
N ASP A 284 -8.37 -24.46 0.22
CA ASP A 284 -8.59 -25.92 0.21
C ASP A 284 -9.11 -26.45 1.56
N ASN A 285 -8.72 -25.77 2.65
CA ASN A 285 -9.05 -26.20 4.01
C ASN A 285 -8.98 -25.02 5.00
N GLU A 286 -9.67 -25.17 6.13
CA GLU A 286 -9.77 -24.16 7.18
C GLU A 286 -8.41 -23.72 7.75
N LYS A 287 -7.42 -24.62 7.82
CA LYS A 287 -6.10 -24.27 8.36
C LYS A 287 -5.38 -23.28 7.45
N ASP A 288 -5.54 -23.42 6.14
CA ASP A 288 -4.96 -22.49 5.17
C ASP A 288 -5.75 -21.19 5.11
N ALA A 289 -7.07 -21.23 5.30
CA ALA A 289 -7.90 -20.03 5.52
C ALA A 289 -7.40 -19.20 6.72
N VAL A 290 -7.19 -19.85 7.88
CA VAL A 290 -6.65 -19.19 9.08
C VAL A 290 -5.27 -18.57 8.82
N LYS A 291 -4.36 -19.30 8.16
CA LYS A 291 -3.03 -18.76 7.82
C LYS A 291 -3.14 -17.56 6.90
N PHE A 292 -4.03 -17.61 5.91
CA PHE A 292 -4.27 -16.53 4.98
C PHE A 292 -4.81 -15.30 5.71
N PHE A 293 -5.86 -15.46 6.52
CA PHE A 293 -6.47 -14.40 7.30
C PHE A 293 -5.46 -13.75 8.26
N ASN A 294 -4.67 -14.54 8.99
CA ASN A 294 -3.61 -14.01 9.85
C ASN A 294 -2.59 -13.18 9.06
N LYS A 295 -2.23 -13.62 7.84
CA LYS A 295 -1.30 -12.88 7.00
C LYS A 295 -1.91 -11.58 6.46
N LEU A 296 -3.19 -11.60 6.12
CA LEU A 296 -3.97 -10.42 5.76
C LEU A 296 -4.02 -9.42 6.91
N MET A 297 -4.32 -9.87 8.13
CA MET A 297 -4.30 -9.02 9.33
C MET A 297 -2.94 -8.37 9.57
N MET A 298 -1.84 -9.12 9.43
CA MET A 298 -0.50 -8.54 9.54
C MET A 298 -0.20 -7.51 8.44
N CYS A 299 -0.79 -7.66 7.25
CA CYS A 299 -0.67 -6.67 6.19
C CYS A 299 -1.44 -5.40 6.57
N ILE A 300 -2.69 -5.53 7.00
CA ILE A 300 -3.54 -4.41 7.43
C ILE A 300 -2.85 -3.61 8.54
N LEU A 301 -2.33 -4.27 9.58
CA LEU A 301 -1.61 -3.61 10.67
C LEU A 301 -0.35 -2.89 10.19
N TYR A 302 0.33 -3.42 9.16
CA TYR A 302 1.49 -2.77 8.56
C TYR A 302 1.09 -1.48 7.80
N VAL A 303 -0.02 -1.52 7.05
CA VAL A 303 -0.57 -0.34 6.37
C VAL A 303 -0.96 0.71 7.40
N GLN A 304 -1.78 0.35 8.39
CA GLN A 304 -2.22 1.27 9.45
C GLN A 304 -1.05 1.93 10.19
N ASN A 305 0.03 1.18 10.48
CA ASN A 305 1.20 1.74 11.12
C ASN A 305 1.96 2.76 10.26
N ILE A 306 1.97 2.58 8.94
CA ILE A 306 2.54 3.58 8.02
C ILE A 306 1.65 4.81 7.99
N ASP A 307 0.34 4.61 7.92
CA ASP A 307 -0.64 5.69 7.79
C ASP A 307 -0.62 6.58 9.02
N MET A 308 -0.65 6.01 10.22
CA MET A 308 -0.49 6.77 11.47
C MET A 308 0.83 7.56 11.52
N TYR A 309 1.92 6.96 11.01
CA TYR A 309 3.22 7.62 11.01
C TYR A 309 3.26 8.80 10.03
N ILE A 310 2.70 8.63 8.83
CA ILE A 310 2.59 9.70 7.83
C ILE A 310 1.66 10.79 8.35
N ASP A 311 0.47 10.43 8.85
CA ASP A 311 -0.50 11.37 9.41
C ASP A 311 0.12 12.25 10.51
N GLY A 312 0.88 11.65 11.43
CA GLY A 312 1.63 12.39 12.45
C GLY A 312 2.67 13.37 11.89
N GLN A 313 3.29 13.08 10.74
CA GLN A 313 4.16 14.06 10.07
C GLN A 313 3.36 15.18 9.42
N ILE A 314 2.24 14.87 8.76
CA ILE A 314 1.38 15.84 8.08
C ILE A 314 0.80 16.84 9.08
N CYS A 315 0.31 16.37 10.23
CA CYS A 315 -0.21 17.21 11.31
C CYS A 315 0.80 18.25 11.81
N GLY A 316 2.11 18.01 11.67
CA GLY A 316 3.16 18.97 12.01
C GLY A 316 3.41 20.06 10.96
N LEU A 317 2.76 19.99 9.79
CA LEU A 317 2.99 20.88 8.63
C LEU A 317 1.79 21.80 8.38
N THR A 318 1.41 22.61 9.37
CA THR A 318 0.24 23.50 9.32
C THR A 318 0.22 24.43 8.09
N HIS A 319 1.36 24.98 7.68
CA HIS A 319 1.48 25.81 6.47
C HIS A 319 1.15 25.04 5.17
N GLU A 320 1.48 23.76 5.10
CA GLU A 320 1.11 22.91 3.95
C GLU A 320 -0.39 22.61 3.97
N ILE A 321 -0.94 22.29 5.15
CA ILE A 321 -2.38 22.05 5.33
C ILE A 321 -3.19 23.27 4.92
N ASP A 322 -2.69 24.47 5.18
CA ASP A 322 -3.42 25.69 4.85
C ASP A 322 -3.61 25.93 3.35
N GLN A 323 -2.72 25.38 2.52
CA GLN A 323 -2.74 25.47 1.06
C GLN A 323 -3.52 24.34 0.39
N LEU A 324 -4.06 23.39 1.16
CA LEU A 324 -4.89 22.31 0.63
C LEU A 324 -6.22 22.84 0.11
N GLU A 325 -6.73 22.22 -0.94
CA GLU A 325 -8.09 22.41 -1.42
C GLU A 325 -9.10 22.12 -0.29
N PRO A 326 -10.26 22.82 -0.25
CA PRO A 326 -11.17 22.79 0.89
C PRO A 326 -11.59 21.39 1.35
N LEU A 327 -11.80 20.46 0.40
CA LEU A 327 -12.18 19.08 0.70
C LEU A 327 -11.13 18.35 1.53
N VAL A 328 -9.87 18.31 1.06
CA VAL A 328 -8.78 17.58 1.72
C VAL A 328 -8.27 18.36 2.92
N LYS A 329 -8.36 19.69 2.92
CA LYS A 329 -8.09 20.53 4.09
C LYS A 329 -8.98 20.13 5.28
N ASN A 330 -10.26 19.88 5.04
CA ASN A 330 -11.20 19.43 6.06
C ASN A 330 -10.95 18.00 6.58
N MET A 331 -10.01 17.25 5.98
CA MET A 331 -9.59 15.94 6.47
C MET A 331 -8.60 16.05 7.63
N TRP A 332 -7.96 17.19 7.87
CA TRP A 332 -7.07 17.38 9.01
C TRP A 332 -7.61 18.47 9.94
N PRO A 333 -7.77 18.18 11.25
CA PRO A 333 -8.21 19.19 12.20
C PRO A 333 -7.15 20.28 12.33
N LYS A 334 -7.57 21.54 12.43
CA LYS A 334 -6.65 22.64 12.74
C LYS A 334 -6.26 22.56 14.21
N THR A 335 -4.98 22.41 14.49
CA THR A 335 -4.42 22.75 15.80
C THR A 335 -4.34 24.27 15.87
N ASP A 336 -5.41 24.91 16.36
CA ASP A 336 -5.39 26.12 17.21
C ASP A 336 -6.77 26.80 17.22
N GLN A 337 -7.60 26.48 18.21
CA GLN A 337 -8.09 27.41 19.23
C GLN A 337 -9.04 26.68 20.20
N GLU A 338 -8.74 26.80 21.50
CA GLU A 338 -9.76 26.72 22.55
C GLU A 338 -10.86 27.71 22.17
N ASP A 339 -12.02 27.26 21.72
CA ASP A 339 -13.31 27.91 21.97
C ASP A 339 -14.48 27.01 21.51
N GLU A 340 -15.24 26.61 22.52
CA GLU A 340 -16.64 26.17 22.54
C GLU A 340 -17.41 26.12 21.20
N ILE A 341 -17.89 24.91 20.85
CA ILE A 341 -19.23 24.68 20.26
C ILE A 341 -19.46 25.25 18.83
N THR A 342 -18.52 25.96 18.21
CA THR A 342 -18.72 26.58 16.88
C THR A 342 -18.22 25.79 15.67
N ASP A 343 -17.52 24.68 15.85
CA ASP A 343 -17.02 23.85 14.73
C ASP A 343 -18.08 22.94 14.08
N ILE A 344 -19.28 22.88 14.63
CA ILE A 344 -20.38 22.06 14.08
C ILE A 344 -20.93 22.66 12.77
N ILE A 345 -20.76 23.97 12.51
CA ILE A 345 -21.60 24.65 11.52
C ILE A 345 -20.89 24.92 10.16
N LEU A 346 -19.57 24.76 10.05
CA LEU A 346 -18.84 25.07 8.80
C LEU A 346 -18.21 23.87 8.08
N THR A 347 -18.26 22.67 8.67
CA THR A 347 -17.70 21.44 8.07
C THR A 347 -18.72 20.54 7.39
N GLU A 348 -20.01 20.81 7.61
CA GLU A 348 -21.15 20.09 7.01
C GLU A 348 -21.19 20.34 5.49
N ASP A 349 -21.24 21.60 5.02
CA ASP A 349 -21.55 21.93 3.62
C ASP A 349 -20.75 21.19 2.53
N ILE A 350 -19.43 21.02 2.60
CA ILE A 350 -18.66 20.45 1.46
C ILE A 350 -18.77 18.92 1.39
N VAL A 351 -18.59 18.24 2.52
CA VAL A 351 -18.70 16.76 2.54
C VAL A 351 -20.17 16.36 2.46
N ASP A 352 -21.08 17.16 3.04
CA ASP A 352 -22.51 16.97 2.83
C ASP A 352 -22.90 17.22 1.40
N ASN A 353 -22.43 18.28 0.72
CA ASN A 353 -22.70 18.44 -0.72
C ASN A 353 -22.15 17.24 -1.51
N ILE A 354 -21.00 16.68 -1.15
CA ILE A 354 -20.47 15.48 -1.82
C ILE A 354 -21.34 14.24 -1.57
N LEU A 355 -21.82 14.07 -0.34
CA LEU A 355 -22.65 12.92 0.03
C LEU A 355 -24.11 13.07 -0.40
N THR A 356 -24.61 14.30 -0.55
CA THR A 356 -26.00 14.62 -0.92
C THR A 356 -26.18 14.87 -2.42
N GLU A 357 -25.16 15.34 -3.15
CA GLU A 357 -25.21 15.48 -4.60
C GLU A 357 -24.77 14.18 -5.30
N ASP A 358 -25.41 13.86 -6.43
CA ASP A 358 -24.88 12.91 -7.41
C ASP A 358 -23.79 13.64 -8.20
N ILE A 359 -22.61 13.83 -7.58
CA ILE A 359 -21.47 14.58 -8.14
C ILE A 359 -21.04 14.07 -9.51
N VAL A 360 -21.28 12.78 -9.77
CA VAL A 360 -21.02 12.17 -11.06
C VAL A 360 -21.76 12.92 -12.18
N ASP A 361 -22.98 13.40 -11.97
CA ASP A 361 -23.70 14.15 -13.00
C ASP A 361 -23.14 15.58 -13.21
N ASN A 362 -22.59 16.23 -12.18
CA ASN A 362 -22.01 17.58 -12.28
C ASN A 362 -20.56 17.58 -12.83
N ILE A 363 -19.80 16.51 -12.62
CA ILE A 363 -18.45 16.36 -13.20
C ILE A 363 -18.51 15.72 -14.61
N LEU A 364 -19.49 14.86 -14.90
CA LEU A 364 -19.63 14.25 -16.24
C LEU A 364 -20.24 15.19 -17.29
N THR A 365 -21.05 16.18 -16.88
CA THR A 365 -21.77 17.03 -17.85
C THR A 365 -20.92 18.19 -18.40
N GLN A 366 -19.90 18.65 -17.66
CA GLN A 366 -19.15 19.83 -18.08
C GLN A 366 -18.20 19.57 -19.27
N ASP A 367 -17.71 18.34 -19.46
CA ASP A 367 -16.69 18.03 -20.49
C ASP A 367 -17.17 17.14 -21.66
N ILE A 368 -18.37 16.53 -21.57
CA ILE A 368 -18.86 15.58 -22.58
C ILE A 368 -19.81 16.24 -23.61
N VAL A 369 -20.60 17.25 -23.21
CA VAL A 369 -21.56 17.89 -24.14
C VAL A 369 -20.84 18.69 -25.24
N ASP A 370 -19.66 19.28 -24.94
CA ASP A 370 -18.91 20.06 -25.91
C ASP A 370 -18.05 19.18 -26.86
N ASN A 371 -17.68 17.96 -26.44
CA ASN A 371 -16.81 17.07 -27.22
C ASN A 371 -17.55 16.02 -28.06
N ILE A 372 -18.84 15.76 -27.81
CA ILE A 372 -19.64 14.81 -28.62
C ILE A 372 -20.24 15.47 -29.89
N LEU A 373 -20.27 16.80 -30.00
CA LEU A 373 -20.87 17.49 -31.14
C LEU A 373 -19.90 17.89 -32.26
N THR A 374 -18.60 17.57 -32.16
CA THR A 374 -17.60 18.09 -33.11
C THR A 374 -16.66 17.10 -33.79
N GLU A 375 -16.72 15.79 -33.55
CA GLU A 375 -15.83 14.85 -34.26
C GLU A 375 -16.60 13.70 -34.93
N ASP A 376 -16.52 13.72 -36.27
CA ASP A 376 -16.99 12.69 -37.18
C ASP A 376 -16.42 11.30 -36.81
N LEU A 377 -17.29 10.37 -36.44
CA LEU A 377 -16.97 8.94 -36.27
C LEU A 377 -16.55 8.30 -37.60
N PRO A 378 -15.38 7.65 -37.71
CA PRO A 378 -15.19 6.59 -38.68
C PRO A 378 -15.43 5.22 -38.02
N ASP A 379 -16.28 4.43 -38.68
CA ASP A 379 -16.51 3.00 -38.41
C ASP A 379 -15.19 2.23 -38.27
N ILE A 380 -14.90 1.70 -37.08
CA ILE A 380 -13.91 0.64 -36.92
C ILE A 380 -14.45 -0.46 -35.99
N ASN A 381 -14.71 -1.58 -36.65
CA ASN A 381 -15.10 -2.89 -36.16
C ASN A 381 -13.87 -3.58 -35.53
N PHE A 382 -13.94 -4.03 -34.26
CA PHE A 382 -13.00 -5.00 -33.71
C PHE A 382 -13.73 -6.03 -32.84
N MET A 383 -14.16 -7.09 -33.53
CA MET A 383 -14.30 -8.44 -33.01
C MET A 383 -12.91 -9.09 -33.10
N GLU A 384 -12.62 -10.03 -32.18
CA GLU A 384 -11.44 -10.94 -32.16
C GLU A 384 -10.12 -10.29 -31.68
N ASP A 385 -9.64 -10.65 -30.48
CA ASP A 385 -8.53 -11.63 -30.35
C ASP A 385 -7.92 -11.77 -28.93
N ILE A 386 -7.58 -13.03 -28.59
CA ILE A 386 -6.50 -13.51 -27.66
C ILE A 386 -6.82 -13.41 -26.15
N ILE A 387 -7.10 -14.46 -25.35
CA ILE A 387 -6.52 -15.83 -25.20
C ILE A 387 -4.99 -15.86 -25.26
N PHE A 388 -4.31 -15.70 -24.12
CA PHE A 388 -3.33 -16.67 -23.59
C PHE A 388 -2.95 -16.37 -22.14
#